data_AF-A0A319BZT4-F1
#
_entry.id   AF-A0A319BZT4-F1
#
_cell.length_a   1.000
_cell.length_b   1.000
_cell.length_c   1.000
_cell.angle_alpha   90.00
_cell.angle_beta   90.00
_cell.angle_gamma   90.00
#
_symmetry.space_group_name_H-M   'P 1'
#
loop_
_entity.id
_entity.type
_entity.pdbx_description
1 polymer ?
#
loop_
_entity_poly.entity_id
_entity_poly.type
_entity_poly.pdbx_seq_one_letter_code
_entity_poly.pdbx_strand_id
1 'polypeptide(L)'
;MAVTVPSHVPAYSLGALSIALGLNAIFRPAAEYPRFGLPLEAGRQIAPYQSSSVSPLMYLKGIREISYGLLLIGLQSQSQEPAITTLAAVMACVGLADGVVVWCCGGAEQRQKAWGHWGTFVVMGAWAWYRNSPW
;
A
#
# COMPACT_ATOMS: atom_id res chain seq x y z
N MET A 1 -3.89 -25.02 -27.39
CA MET A 1 -3.62 -24.69 -25.98
C MET A 1 -4.37 -23.39 -25.69
N ALA A 2 -5.32 -23.41 -24.75
CA ALA A 2 -6.11 -22.22 -24.44
C ALA A 2 -5.22 -21.25 -23.65
N VAL A 3 -4.90 -20.10 -24.23
CA VAL A 3 -4.24 -19.00 -23.54
C VAL A 3 -5.18 -18.54 -22.43
N THR A 4 -4.82 -18.80 -21.18
CA THR A 4 -5.59 -18.26 -20.06
C THR A 4 -5.31 -16.76 -20.01
N VAL A 5 -6.24 -15.95 -20.48
CA VAL A 5 -6.17 -14.50 -20.31
C VAL A 5 -6.19 -14.25 -18.79
N PRO A 6 -5.17 -13.59 -18.21
CA PRO A 6 -5.20 -13.24 -16.80
C PRO A 6 -6.49 -12.48 -16.53
N SER A 7 -7.31 -12.96 -15.58
CA SER A 7 -8.56 -12.29 -15.28
C SER A 7 -8.27 -10.82 -14.94
N HIS A 8 -9.05 -9.88 -15.48
CA HIS A 8 -8.91 -8.43 -15.21
C HIS A 8 -9.45 -8.02 -13.83
N VAL A 9 -10.20 -8.94 -13.20
CA VAL A 9 -10.82 -8.77 -11.88
C VAL A 9 -9.82 -8.36 -10.79
N PRO A 10 -8.61 -8.96 -10.68
CA PRO A 10 -7.64 -8.59 -9.65
C PRO A 10 -7.15 -7.15 -9.78
N ALA A 11 -6.91 -6.62 -10.98
CA ALA A 11 -6.39 -5.26 -11.13
C ALA A 11 -7.41 -4.20 -10.70
N TYR A 12 -8.68 -4.34 -11.08
CA TYR A 12 -9.75 -3.46 -10.63
C TYR A 12 -9.99 -3.58 -9.12
N SER A 13 -10.00 -4.80 -8.57
CA SER A 13 -10.18 -5.01 -7.13
C SER A 13 -9.02 -4.43 -6.32
N LEU A 14 -7.79 -4.64 -6.75
CA LEU A 14 -6.59 -4.08 -6.11
C LEU A 14 -6.55 -2.55 -6.23
N GLY A 15 -6.98 -2.01 -7.38
CA GLY A 15 -7.06 -0.58 -7.59
C GLY A 15 -8.11 0.08 -6.68
N ALA A 16 -9.31 -0.49 -6.61
CA ALA A 16 -10.38 -0.02 -5.73
C ALA A 16 -10.00 -0.13 -4.24
N LEU A 17 -9.36 -1.23 -3.85
CA LEU A 17 -8.85 -1.40 -2.48
C LEU A 17 -7.81 -0.33 -2.14
N SER A 18 -6.87 -0.05 -3.03
CA SER A 18 -5.83 0.97 -2.80
C SER A 18 -6.43 2.36 -2.64
N ILE A 19 -7.44 2.72 -3.45
CA ILE A 19 -8.19 3.97 -3.28
C ILE A 19 -8.89 4.00 -1.91
N ALA A 20 -9.58 2.92 -1.53
CA ALA A 20 -10.29 2.86 -0.26
C ALA A 20 -9.35 2.99 0.95
N LEU A 21 -8.19 2.33 0.92
CA LEU A 21 -7.15 2.46 1.95
C LEU A 21 -6.61 3.89 2.01
N GLY A 22 -6.33 4.50 0.86
CA GLY A 22 -5.80 5.86 0.83
C GLY A 22 -6.80 6.92 1.28
N LEU A 23 -8.09 6.77 0.95
CA LEU A 23 -9.15 7.61 1.49
C LEU A 23 -9.28 7.43 3.00
N ASN A 24 -9.18 6.20 3.52
CA ASN A 24 -9.18 5.96 4.96
C ASN A 24 -8.01 6.66 5.66
N ALA A 25 -6.81 6.62 5.05
CA ALA A 25 -5.64 7.31 5.57
C ALA A 25 -5.81 8.84 5.60
N ILE A 26 -6.47 9.44 4.61
CA ILE A 26 -6.74 10.89 4.55
C ILE A 26 -7.80 11.32 5.55
N PHE A 27 -8.91 10.58 5.66
CA PHE A 27 -10.04 10.97 6.52
C PHE A 27 -9.88 10.53 7.98
N ARG A 28 -9.10 9.47 8.24
CA ARG A 28 -8.89 8.92 9.59
C ARG A 28 -7.41 8.66 9.86
N PRO A 29 -6.53 9.67 9.73
CA PRO A 29 -5.10 9.47 9.77
C PRO A 29 -4.61 8.95 11.13
N ALA A 30 -5.18 9.42 12.25
CA ALA A 30 -4.83 8.92 13.59
C ALA A 30 -5.12 7.42 13.78
N ALA A 31 -6.23 6.92 13.21
CA ALA A 31 -6.59 5.50 13.26
C ALA A 31 -5.75 4.66 12.29
N GLU A 32 -5.16 5.29 11.27
CA GLU A 32 -4.32 4.61 10.29
C GLU A 32 -2.91 4.30 10.84
N TYR A 33 -2.38 5.07 11.80
CA TYR A 33 -1.09 4.78 12.46
C TYR A 33 -0.99 3.35 12.99
N PRO A 34 -1.86 2.90 13.91
CA PRO A 34 -1.80 1.54 14.40
C PRO A 34 -2.08 0.55 13.27
N ARG A 35 -2.95 0.86 12.30
CA ARG A 35 -3.22 -0.06 11.17
C ARG A 35 -1.97 -0.26 10.29
N PHE A 36 -1.26 0.81 10.01
CA PHE A 36 -0.02 0.80 9.25
C PHE A 36 1.13 0.15 10.04
N GLY A 37 1.08 0.21 11.37
CA GLY A 37 2.08 -0.39 12.25
C GLY A 37 3.10 0.59 12.79
N LEU A 38 2.74 1.89 12.83
CA LEU A 38 3.55 2.92 13.47
C LEU A 38 2.84 3.44 14.73
N PRO A 39 3.60 3.81 15.77
CA PRO A 39 3.02 4.53 16.91
C PRO A 39 2.51 5.89 16.43
N LEU A 40 1.41 6.37 17.01
CA LEU A 40 0.95 7.73 16.76
C LEU A 40 2.05 8.69 17.19
N GLU A 41 2.51 9.55 16.28
CA GLU A 41 3.52 10.54 16.61
C GLU A 41 2.97 11.47 17.69
N ALA A 42 3.57 11.43 18.89
CA ALA A 42 3.31 12.45 19.91
C ALA A 42 3.89 13.76 19.37
N GLY A 43 3.02 14.71 19.03
CA GLY A 43 3.44 16.04 18.59
C GLY A 43 4.53 16.56 19.53
N ARG A 44 5.70 16.87 18.98
CA ARG A 44 6.83 17.41 19.73
C ARG A 44 6.32 18.58 20.56
N GLN A 45 6.23 18.39 21.88
CA GLN A 45 5.75 19.39 22.84
C GLN A 45 6.65 20.63 22.77
N ILE A 46 6.20 21.63 22.03
CA ILE A 46 6.62 23.02 22.22
C ILE A 46 5.30 23.74 22.55
N ALA A 47 5.13 24.10 23.83
CA ALA A 47 4.00 24.80 24.44
C ALA A 47 2.81 23.93 24.97
N PRO A 48 2.17 24.35 26.08
CA PRO A 48 1.35 23.48 26.94
C PRO A 48 -0.11 23.34 26.48
N TYR A 49 -0.40 23.53 25.20
CA TYR A 49 -1.75 23.41 24.68
C TYR A 49 -1.71 23.06 23.20
N GLN A 50 -1.65 21.77 22.86
CA GLN A 50 -2.14 21.32 21.55
C GLN A 50 -2.32 19.80 21.48
N SER A 51 -3.55 19.46 21.12
CA SER A 51 -4.02 18.22 20.50
C SER A 51 -2.91 17.39 19.82
N SER A 52 -2.96 16.07 20.03
CA SER A 52 -2.21 15.05 19.28
C SER A 52 -2.11 15.41 17.80
N SER A 53 -0.99 16.03 17.43
CA SER A 53 -0.78 16.55 16.08
C SER A 53 -0.42 15.39 15.18
N VAL A 54 -1.40 14.89 14.44
CA VAL A 54 -1.24 13.79 13.49
C VAL A 54 -0.21 14.22 12.44
N SER A 55 0.91 13.49 12.33
CA SER A 55 1.95 13.83 11.37
C SER A 55 1.46 13.67 9.92
N PRO A 56 1.99 14.50 8.98
CA PRO A 56 1.64 14.46 7.56
C PRO A 56 1.85 13.10 6.87
N LEU A 57 2.57 12.17 7.50
CA LEU A 57 2.91 10.85 6.95
C LEU A 57 1.68 10.09 6.44
N MET A 58 0.56 10.10 7.18
CA MET A 58 -0.64 9.38 6.77
C MET A 58 -1.34 10.00 5.56
N TYR A 59 -1.26 11.32 5.39
CA TYR A 59 -1.75 11.98 4.19
C TYR A 59 -0.90 11.61 2.97
N LEU A 60 0.42 11.57 3.11
CA LEU A 60 1.33 11.16 2.04
C LEU A 60 1.10 9.68 1.65
N LYS A 61 0.94 8.80 2.64
CA LYS A 61 0.54 7.40 2.40
C LYS A 61 -0.79 7.34 1.64
N GLY A 62 -1.77 8.13 2.07
CA GLY A 62 -3.09 8.15 1.44
C GLY A 62 -3.06 8.57 -0.02
N ILE A 63 -2.32 9.65 -0.33
CA ILE A 63 -2.09 10.11 -1.70
C ILE A 63 -1.42 9.01 -2.53
N ARG A 64 -0.35 8.39 -2.00
CA ARG A 64 0.38 7.31 -2.67
C ARG A 64 -0.54 6.15 -3.05
N GLU A 65 -1.38 5.68 -2.13
CA GLU A 65 -2.28 4.55 -2.37
C GLU A 65 -3.40 4.87 -3.36
N ILE A 66 -3.97 6.08 -3.28
CA ILE A 66 -4.94 6.56 -4.28
C ILE A 66 -4.29 6.62 -5.66
N SER A 67 -3.05 7.13 -5.77
CA SER A 67 -2.33 7.19 -7.03
C SER A 67 -2.10 5.80 -7.64
N TYR A 68 -1.69 4.81 -6.84
CA TYR A 68 -1.57 3.43 -7.32
C TYR A 68 -2.91 2.87 -7.79
N GLY A 69 -3.98 3.13 -7.05
CA GLY A 69 -5.28 2.60 -7.40
C GLY A 69 -5.87 3.20 -8.68
N LEU A 70 -5.76 4.53 -8.84
CA LEU A 70 -6.16 5.21 -10.07
C LEU A 70 -5.34 4.72 -11.27
N LEU A 71 -4.02 4.53 -11.09
CA LEU A 71 -3.15 4.05 -12.15
C LEU A 71 -3.48 2.61 -12.53
N LEU A 72 -3.71 1.71 -11.57
CA LEU A 72 -4.14 0.33 -11.84
C LEU A 72 -5.44 0.28 -12.65
N ILE A 73 -6.46 1.03 -12.21
CA ILE A 73 -7.76 1.09 -12.90
C ILE A 73 -7.60 1.67 -14.31
N GLY A 74 -6.83 2.76 -14.45
CA GLY A 74 -6.60 3.42 -15.73
C GLY A 74 -5.79 2.57 -16.72
N LEU A 75 -4.77 1.84 -16.25
CA LEU A 75 -4.01 0.93 -17.11
C LEU A 75 -4.85 -0.29 -17.51
N GLN A 76 -5.68 -0.79 -16.59
CA GLN A 76 -6.59 -1.90 -16.87
C GLN A 76 -7.67 -1.53 -17.89
N SER A 77 -8.23 -0.32 -17.81
CA SER A 77 -9.22 0.15 -18.80
C SER A 77 -8.61 0.36 -20.19
N GLN A 78 -7.31 0.64 -20.25
CA GLN A 78 -6.53 0.74 -21.50
C GLN A 78 -5.96 -0.59 -21.99
N SER A 79 -6.24 -1.71 -21.31
CA SER A 79 -5.70 -3.04 -21.63
C SER A 79 -4.15 -3.09 -21.67
N GLN A 80 -3.49 -2.25 -20.86
CA GLN A 80 -2.03 -2.14 -20.79
C GLN A 80 -1.43 -3.19 -19.84
N GLU A 81 -1.58 -4.47 -20.20
CA GLU A 81 -1.19 -5.61 -19.34
C GLU A 81 0.30 -5.62 -18.90
N PRO A 82 1.28 -5.23 -19.73
CA PRO A 82 2.68 -5.13 -19.29
C PRO A 82 2.87 -4.04 -18.22
N ALA A 83 2.21 -2.89 -18.38
CA ALA A 83 2.33 -1.78 -17.44
C ALA A 83 1.71 -2.12 -16.08
N ILE A 84 0.60 -2.86 -16.06
CA ILE A 84 -0.02 -3.36 -14.82
C ILE A 84 0.95 -4.31 -14.09
N THR A 85 1.64 -5.17 -14.83
CA THR A 85 2.63 -6.11 -14.27
C THR A 85 3.80 -5.37 -13.63
N THR A 86 4.34 -4.35 -14.33
CA THR A 86 5.38 -3.47 -13.78
C THR A 86 4.90 -2.74 -12.53
N LEU A 87 3.67 -2.20 -12.55
CA LEU A 87 3.10 -1.50 -11.40
C LEU A 87 2.92 -2.44 -10.20
N ALA A 88 2.45 -3.67 -10.42
CA ALA A 88 2.33 -4.67 -9.37
C ALA A 88 3.70 -4.98 -8.73
N ALA A 89 4.76 -5.11 -9.53
CA ALA A 89 6.12 -5.30 -9.04
C ALA A 89 6.61 -4.08 -8.22
N VAL A 90 6.33 -2.86 -8.68
CA VAL A 90 6.65 -1.63 -7.92
C VAL A 90 5.90 -1.58 -6.59
N MET A 91 4.60 -1.88 -6.59
CA MET A 91 3.80 -1.95 -5.36
C MET A 91 4.31 -3.03 -4.40
N ALA A 92 4.79 -4.16 -4.91
CA ALA A 92 5.44 -5.18 -4.10
C ALA A 92 6.68 -4.59 -3.39
N CYS A 93 7.59 -3.95 -4.13
CA CYS A 93 8.78 -3.30 -3.56
C CYS A 93 8.43 -2.24 -2.51
N VAL A 94 7.36 -1.48 -2.73
CA VAL A 94 6.86 -0.50 -1.75
C VAL A 94 6.36 -1.20 -0.49
N GLY A 95 5.62 -2.31 -0.61
CA GLY A 95 5.23 -3.14 0.54
C GLY A 95 6.42 -3.71 1.30
N LEU A 96 7.48 -4.12 0.60
CA LEU A 96 8.73 -4.55 1.24
C LEU A 96 9.34 -3.41 2.07
N ALA A 97 9.47 -2.22 1.47
CA ALA A 97 10.02 -1.04 2.12
C ALA A 97 9.16 -0.58 3.31
N ASP A 98 7.84 -0.55 3.17
CA ASP A 98 6.90 -0.23 4.26
C ASP A 98 7.08 -1.22 5.44
N GLY A 99 7.24 -2.52 5.15
CA GLY A 99 7.53 -3.53 6.16
C GLY A 99 8.85 -3.30 6.89
N VAL A 100 9.91 -2.88 6.18
CA VAL A 100 11.19 -2.49 6.81
C VAL A 100 11.00 -1.27 7.72
N VAL A 101 10.27 -0.25 7.27
CA VAL A 101 9.98 0.94 8.08
C VAL A 101 9.21 0.57 9.35
N VAL A 102 8.17 -0.25 9.25
CA VAL A 102 7.39 -0.72 10.41
C VAL A 102 8.24 -1.57 11.34
N TRP A 103 9.14 -2.39 10.80
CA TRP A 103 10.03 -3.21 11.60
C TRP A 103 11.01 -2.40 12.44
N CYS A 104 11.55 -1.32 11.86
CA CYS A 104 12.52 -0.44 12.51
C CYS A 104 11.86 0.63 13.41
N CYS A 105 10.70 1.16 13.00
CA CYS A 105 10.08 2.34 13.60
C CYS A 105 8.77 2.05 14.36
N GLY A 106 8.20 0.84 14.24
CA GLY A 106 6.92 0.48 14.88
C GLY A 106 7.00 0.22 16.39
N GLY A 107 8.20 0.11 16.96
CA GLY A 107 8.40 -0.28 18.35
C GLY A 107 8.00 -1.75 18.62
N ALA A 108 8.15 -2.19 19.88
CA ALA A 108 7.94 -3.61 20.23
C ALA A 108 6.49 -4.09 19.97
N GLU A 109 5.50 -3.22 20.15
CA GLU A 109 4.07 -3.59 20.02
C GLU A 109 3.61 -3.69 18.56
N GLN A 110 4.10 -2.83 17.65
CA GLN A 110 3.60 -2.78 16.27
C GLN A 110 4.53 -3.45 15.25
N ARG A 111 5.76 -3.82 15.63
CA ARG A 111 6.75 -4.47 14.74
C ARG A 111 6.21 -5.74 14.08
N GLN A 112 5.32 -6.48 14.73
CA GLN A 112 4.67 -7.66 14.13
C GLN A 112 3.83 -7.33 12.90
N LYS A 113 3.38 -6.08 12.71
CA LYS A 113 2.63 -5.66 11.52
C LYS A 113 3.48 -5.57 10.27
N ALA A 114 4.82 -5.55 10.40
CA ALA A 114 5.74 -5.68 9.27
C ALA A 114 5.47 -6.95 8.44
N TRP A 115 5.04 -8.04 9.09
CA TRP A 115 4.68 -9.29 8.40
C TRP A 115 3.53 -9.11 7.43
N GLY A 116 2.56 -8.25 7.73
CA GLY A 116 1.45 -7.93 6.81
C GLY A 116 1.95 -7.28 5.53
N HIS A 117 2.86 -6.29 5.67
CA HIS A 117 3.48 -5.59 4.55
C HIS A 117 4.35 -6.51 3.68
N TRP A 118 5.14 -7.38 4.31
CA TRP A 118 5.91 -8.40 3.59
C TRP A 118 5.03 -9.45 2.93
N GLY A 119 3.88 -9.78 3.53
CA GLY A 119 2.84 -10.58 2.89
C GLY A 119 2.36 -9.94 1.59
N THR A 120 2.10 -8.62 1.59
CA THR A 120 1.76 -7.87 0.37
C THR A 120 2.89 -7.93 -0.67
N PHE A 121 4.15 -7.78 -0.25
CA PHE A 121 5.31 -7.95 -1.15
C PHE A 121 5.31 -9.31 -1.83
N VAL A 122 5.16 -10.40 -1.06
CA VAL A 122 5.18 -11.77 -1.60
C VAL A 122 4.00 -12.00 -2.54
N VAL A 123 2.78 -11.61 -2.15
CA VAL A 123 1.57 -11.83 -2.97
C VAL A 123 1.63 -11.02 -4.26
N MET A 124 1.97 -9.73 -4.20
CA MET A 124 2.05 -8.88 -5.39
C MET A 124 3.24 -9.26 -6.28
N GLY A 125 4.38 -9.62 -5.69
CA GLY A 125 5.55 -10.08 -6.41
C GLY A 125 5.28 -11.40 -7.13
N ALA A 126 4.64 -12.36 -6.45
CA ALA A 126 4.21 -13.62 -7.06
C ALA A 126 3.18 -13.40 -8.18
N TRP A 127 2.23 -12.49 -7.99
CA TRP A 127 1.25 -12.14 -9.03
C TRP A 127 1.91 -11.49 -10.25
N ALA A 128 2.84 -10.55 -10.05
CA ALA A 128 3.60 -9.93 -11.13
C ALA A 128 4.48 -10.96 -11.87
N TRP A 129 5.14 -11.86 -11.12
CA TRP A 129 5.92 -12.95 -11.69
C TRP A 129 5.07 -13.89 -12.53
N TYR A 130 3.91 -14.32 -12.01
CA TYR A 130 2.96 -15.17 -12.72
C TYR A 130 2.51 -14.53 -14.04
N ARG A 131 2.14 -13.24 -14.02
CA ARG A 131 1.73 -12.49 -15.22
C ARG A 131 2.82 -12.34 -16.28
N ASN A 132 4.09 -12.35 -15.87
CA ASN A 132 5.24 -12.23 -16.78
C ASN A 132 5.80 -13.60 -17.22
N SER A 133 5.31 -14.69 -16.64
CA SER A 133 5.82 -16.03 -16.92
C SER A 133 5.25 -16.56 -18.24
N PRO A 134 6.05 -17.21 -19.10
CA PRO A 134 5.68 -17.56 -20.48
C PRO A 134 4.81 -18.82 -20.62
N TRP A 135 4.08 -19.22 -19.57
CA TRP A 135 3.32 -20.48 -19.52
C TRP A 135 1.87 -20.32 -19.96
#